data_AF-A0A956R434-F1
#
_entry.id   AF-A0A956R434-F1
#
_cell.length_a   1.000
_cell.length_b   1.000
_cell.length_c   1.000
_cell.angle_alpha   90.00
_cell.angle_beta   90.00
_cell.angle_gamma   90.00
#
_symmetry.space_group_name_H-M   'P 1'
#
loop_
_entity.id
_entity.type
_entity.pdbx_description
1 polymer ?
#
loop_
_entity_poly.entity_id
_entity_poly.type
_entity_poly.pdbx_seq_one_letter_code
_entity_poly.pdbx_strand_id
1 'polypeptide(L)'
;MYLERVLVVGLGPFERVEVDFCERPGEPRPLTVIHGDGGTGKSTLLSAISSTRPGNHVVQTTLWRRPGTTPHTVCDWRLSGEDPERPHALKVSTPGISVEADDANEQLRRRETVHFDRLLNERGGFAFVGLPGNRRYPRASLILGEPSRTVLRPDLRGAPGFQDQSGVELTRAVKLILAYAGLSSAMAGHSRGESGADPRSLGVALQEGLSELLGLIGHEYRGLSPRSFEPRFETPVGEILPFDALSSQARELIGLATIAIHQVWVANHGADPRGCEG
;
A
#
# COMPACT_ATOMS: atom_id res chain seq x y z
N MET A 1 -0.08 11.48 -4.30
CA MET A 1 -1.27 11.16 -5.14
C MET A 1 -2.54 10.85 -4.33
N TYR A 2 -3.72 11.22 -4.83
CA TYR A 2 -5.03 10.96 -4.18
C TYR A 2 -6.09 10.42 -5.17
N LEU A 3 -7.06 9.66 -4.67
CA LEU A 3 -8.24 9.24 -5.43
C LEU A 3 -9.31 10.33 -5.39
N GLU A 4 -9.80 10.77 -6.55
CA GLU A 4 -10.87 11.77 -6.63
C GLU A 4 -12.23 11.15 -6.89
N ARG A 5 -12.28 10.13 -7.75
CA ARG A 5 -13.54 9.55 -8.20
C ARG A 5 -13.36 8.10 -8.59
N VAL A 6 -14.42 7.33 -8.39
CA VAL A 6 -14.55 5.95 -8.87
C VAL A 6 -15.90 5.78 -9.55
N LEU A 7 -15.88 5.24 -10.76
CA LEU A 7 -17.05 4.71 -11.46
C LEU A 7 -16.91 3.20 -11.58
N VAL A 8 -17.91 2.45 -11.10
CA VAL A 8 -17.99 0.99 -11.23
C VAL A 8 -19.27 0.65 -11.98
N VAL A 9 -19.17 -0.17 -13.04
CA VAL A 9 -20.30 -0.59 -13.86
C VAL A 9 -20.32 -2.11 -13.95
N GLY A 10 -21.48 -2.73 -13.70
CA GLY A 10 -21.71 -4.16 -13.92
C GLY A 10 -20.87 -5.12 -13.06
N LEU A 11 -20.33 -4.67 -11.93
CA LEU A 11 -19.46 -5.46 -11.04
C LEU A 11 -20.10 -5.66 -9.67
N GLY A 12 -20.12 -6.91 -9.20
CA GLY A 12 -20.73 -7.28 -7.92
C GLY A 12 -22.19 -6.80 -7.83
N PRO A 13 -22.62 -6.13 -6.73
CA PRO A 13 -23.99 -5.66 -6.62
C PRO A 13 -24.29 -4.41 -7.47
N PHE A 14 -23.30 -3.82 -8.14
CA PHE A 14 -23.46 -2.53 -8.82
C PHE A 14 -23.84 -2.71 -10.29
N GLU A 15 -25.02 -2.21 -10.66
CA GLU A 15 -25.33 -1.94 -12.06
C GLU A 15 -24.49 -0.77 -12.58
N ARG A 16 -24.54 0.35 -11.83
CA ARG A 16 -23.66 1.51 -11.97
C ARG A 16 -23.56 2.20 -10.61
N VAL A 17 -22.36 2.49 -10.16
CA VAL A 17 -22.13 3.35 -8.98
C VAL A 17 -20.99 4.31 -9.27
N GLU A 18 -21.19 5.56 -8.90
CA GLU A 18 -20.18 6.61 -8.96
C GLU A 18 -19.99 7.15 -7.55
N VAL A 19 -18.74 7.20 -7.09
CA VAL A 19 -18.37 7.62 -5.74
C VAL A 19 -17.35 8.75 -5.86
N ASP A 20 -17.69 9.88 -5.24
CA ASP A 20 -16.80 11.03 -5.12
C ASP A 20 -15.99 10.93 -3.82
N PHE A 21 -14.68 11.06 -3.94
CA PHE A 21 -13.72 11.05 -2.84
C PHE A 21 -13.22 12.45 -2.50
N CYS A 22 -13.77 13.49 -3.13
CA CYS A 22 -13.48 14.87 -2.81
C CYS A 22 -14.40 15.43 -1.71
N GLU A 23 -13.91 16.40 -0.96
CA GLU A 23 -14.74 17.24 -0.09
C GLU A 23 -15.42 18.33 -0.91
N ARG A 24 -14.67 18.93 -1.84
CA ARG A 24 -15.11 19.90 -2.84
C ARG A 24 -14.47 19.56 -4.18
N PRO A 25 -15.00 20.05 -5.32
CA PRO A 25 -14.42 19.75 -6.62
C PRO A 25 -12.91 20.03 -6.65
N GLY A 26 -12.14 18.96 -6.84
CA GLY A 26 -10.70 19.01 -6.89
C GLY A 26 -9.97 19.11 -5.54
N GLU A 27 -10.66 18.89 -4.43
CA GLU A 27 -10.11 18.82 -3.07
C GLU A 27 -10.30 17.40 -2.53
N PRO A 28 -9.37 16.47 -2.80
CA PRO A 28 -9.49 15.07 -2.39
C PRO A 28 -9.42 14.92 -0.86
N ARG A 29 -10.22 14.01 -0.31
CA ARG A 29 -10.23 13.72 1.14
C ARG A 29 -8.98 12.93 1.53
N PRO A 30 -8.28 13.32 2.61
CA PRO A 30 -7.14 12.55 3.12
C PRO A 30 -7.56 11.21 3.75
N LEU A 31 -8.82 11.12 4.24
CA LEU A 31 -9.39 9.91 4.81
C LEU A 31 -10.83 9.72 4.33
N THR A 32 -11.12 8.55 3.80
CA THR A 32 -12.50 8.14 3.45
C THR A 32 -12.81 6.80 4.12
N VAL A 33 -13.92 6.77 4.88
CA VAL A 33 -14.41 5.55 5.54
C VAL A 33 -15.61 5.02 4.78
N ILE A 34 -15.49 3.80 4.24
CA ILE A 34 -16.59 3.11 3.57
C ILE A 34 -17.17 2.09 4.54
N HIS A 35 -18.40 2.33 5.02
CA HIS A 35 -19.10 1.45 5.95
C HIS A 35 -20.42 0.92 5.35
N GLY A 36 -21.00 -0.09 5.98
CA GLY A 36 -22.26 -0.71 5.56
C GLY A 36 -22.29 -2.21 5.84
N ASP A 37 -23.45 -2.84 5.66
CA ASP A 37 -23.67 -4.24 6.00
C ASP A 37 -22.95 -5.25 5.08
N GLY A 38 -22.98 -6.52 5.45
CA GLY A 38 -22.46 -7.61 4.61
C GLY A 38 -23.15 -7.65 3.25
N GLY A 39 -22.38 -7.87 2.18
CA GLY A 39 -22.94 -8.01 0.82
C GLY A 39 -23.24 -6.71 0.07
N THR A 40 -23.04 -5.54 0.68
CA THR A 40 -23.33 -4.23 0.05
C THR A 40 -22.33 -3.79 -1.03
N GLY A 41 -21.29 -4.59 -1.31
CA GLY A 41 -20.30 -4.30 -2.36
C GLY A 41 -19.07 -3.53 -1.91
N LYS A 42 -18.81 -3.33 -0.61
CA LYS A 42 -17.58 -2.68 -0.11
C LYS A 42 -16.30 -3.31 -0.68
N SER A 43 -16.20 -4.65 -0.59
CA SER A 43 -15.05 -5.38 -1.14
C SER A 43 -15.00 -5.32 -2.67
N THR A 44 -16.15 -5.19 -3.34
CA THR A 44 -16.22 -4.95 -4.79
C THR A 44 -15.63 -3.59 -5.14
N LEU A 45 -16.03 -2.53 -4.42
CA LEU A 45 -15.53 -1.18 -4.62
C LEU A 45 -14.02 -1.08 -4.34
N LEU A 46 -13.54 -1.63 -3.21
CA LEU A 46 -12.10 -1.64 -2.89
C LEU A 46 -11.29 -2.44 -3.91
N SER A 47 -11.83 -3.57 -4.38
CA SER A 47 -11.17 -4.33 -5.44
C SER A 47 -11.12 -3.54 -6.75
N ALA A 48 -12.20 -2.83 -7.10
CA ALA A 48 -12.30 -2.01 -8.31
C ALA A 48 -11.27 -0.86 -8.31
N ILE A 49 -11.14 -0.16 -7.18
CA ILE A 49 -10.08 0.84 -6.97
C ILE A 49 -8.70 0.18 -7.15
N SER A 50 -8.49 -0.97 -6.51
CA SER A 50 -7.23 -1.72 -6.59
C SER A 50 -6.87 -2.17 -8.02
N SER A 51 -7.85 -2.41 -8.90
CA SER A 51 -7.61 -2.86 -10.27
C SER A 51 -7.38 -1.73 -11.27
N THR A 52 -7.45 -0.47 -10.83
CA THR A 52 -7.28 0.72 -11.66
C THR A 52 -6.31 1.70 -11.01
N ARG A 53 -5.35 1.16 -10.24
CA ARG A 53 -4.25 1.94 -9.66
C ARG A 53 -3.25 2.31 -10.77
N PRO A 54 -2.62 3.48 -10.71
CA PRO A 54 -1.49 3.78 -11.58
C PRO A 54 -0.39 2.72 -11.44
N GLY A 55 0.21 2.29 -12.56
CA GLY A 55 1.14 1.15 -12.61
C GLY A 55 0.50 -0.24 -12.45
N ASN A 56 -0.79 -0.35 -12.13
CA ASN A 56 -1.50 -1.62 -11.98
C ASN A 56 -2.99 -1.51 -12.40
N HIS A 57 -3.22 -1.52 -13.72
CA HIS A 57 -4.55 -1.54 -14.33
C HIS A 57 -4.85 -2.92 -14.96
N VAL A 58 -5.71 -3.71 -14.31
CA VAL A 58 -5.97 -5.11 -14.68
C VAL A 58 -7.46 -5.39 -14.80
N VAL A 59 -7.81 -6.40 -15.58
CA VAL A 59 -9.19 -6.89 -15.68
C VAL A 59 -9.52 -7.72 -14.43
N GLN A 60 -10.61 -7.38 -13.73
CA GLN A 60 -11.02 -8.12 -12.54
C GLN A 60 -11.78 -9.40 -12.91
N THR A 61 -11.14 -10.56 -12.73
CA THR A 61 -11.73 -11.86 -13.07
C THR A 61 -12.43 -12.54 -11.89
N THR A 62 -12.09 -12.15 -10.65
CA THR A 62 -12.63 -12.77 -9.43
C THR A 62 -13.97 -12.19 -9.00
N LEU A 63 -14.35 -11.02 -9.54
CA LEU A 63 -15.63 -10.40 -9.25
C LEU A 63 -16.75 -10.97 -10.10
N TRP A 64 -17.93 -11.13 -9.48
CA TRP A 64 -19.14 -11.41 -10.22
C TRP A 64 -19.42 -10.30 -11.23
N ARG A 65 -19.74 -10.71 -12.45
CA ARG A 65 -20.01 -9.84 -13.60
C ARG A 65 -21.47 -9.95 -13.97
N ARG A 66 -22.14 -8.80 -14.05
CA ARG A 66 -23.56 -8.76 -14.36
C ARG A 66 -23.80 -9.10 -15.84
N PRO A 67 -24.63 -10.11 -16.16
CA PRO A 67 -24.96 -10.44 -17.55
C PRO A 67 -25.57 -9.24 -18.27
N GLY A 68 -25.27 -9.09 -19.57
CA GLY A 68 -25.81 -8.00 -20.40
C GLY A 68 -25.19 -6.62 -20.16
N THR A 69 -24.20 -6.50 -19.26
CA THR A 69 -23.42 -5.28 -19.07
C THR A 69 -22.02 -5.43 -19.68
N THR A 70 -21.29 -4.32 -19.81
CA THR A 70 -19.85 -4.31 -20.07
C THR A 70 -19.15 -3.97 -18.75
N PRO A 71 -18.75 -4.95 -17.92
CA PRO A 71 -18.25 -4.68 -16.59
C PRO A 71 -16.92 -3.95 -16.62
N HIS A 72 -16.82 -2.82 -15.94
CA HIS A 72 -15.61 -2.01 -15.91
C HIS A 72 -15.54 -1.08 -14.71
N THR A 73 -14.33 -0.60 -14.48
CA THR A 73 -14.04 0.44 -13.49
C THR A 73 -13.26 1.56 -14.14
N VAL A 74 -13.55 2.80 -13.75
CA VAL A 74 -12.75 3.99 -14.05
C VAL A 74 -12.46 4.70 -12.74
N CYS A 75 -11.20 5.06 -12.50
CA CYS A 75 -10.77 5.86 -11.37
C CYS A 75 -10.02 7.10 -11.84
N ASP A 76 -10.26 8.21 -11.16
CA ASP A 76 -9.60 9.49 -11.40
C ASP A 76 -8.60 9.74 -10.26
N TRP A 77 -7.31 9.83 -10.60
CA TRP A 77 -6.21 9.98 -9.64
C TRP A 77 -5.54 11.35 -9.76
N ARG A 78 -5.56 12.14 -8.68
CA ARG A 78 -4.78 13.37 -8.56
C ARG A 78 -3.32 13.00 -8.30
N LEU A 79 -2.42 13.36 -9.22
CA LEU A 79 -1.02 12.95 -9.19
C LEU A 79 -0.10 13.81 -8.29
N SER A 80 -0.63 14.81 -7.57
CA SER A 80 0.09 15.65 -6.58
C SER A 80 1.59 15.83 -6.85
N GLY A 81 2.49 15.37 -5.96
CA GLY A 81 3.94 15.54 -6.09
C GLY A 81 4.57 14.77 -7.26
N GLU A 82 3.87 13.78 -7.81
CA GLU A 82 4.33 12.97 -8.93
C GLU A 82 4.18 13.69 -10.29
N ASP A 83 3.22 14.62 -10.42
CA ASP A 83 3.02 15.48 -11.60
C ASP A 83 2.27 16.78 -11.20
N PRO A 84 2.94 17.73 -10.52
CA PRO A 84 2.28 18.87 -9.85
C PRO A 84 1.74 19.93 -10.81
N GLU A 85 2.31 20.01 -12.02
CA GLU A 85 1.88 20.95 -13.06
C GLU A 85 0.63 20.47 -13.80
N ARG A 86 0.19 19.22 -13.56
CA ARG A 86 -0.95 18.65 -14.25
C ARG A 86 -2.26 19.34 -13.83
N PRO A 87 -3.06 19.83 -14.79
CA PRO A 87 -4.29 20.55 -14.48
C PRO A 87 -5.49 19.63 -14.13
N HIS A 88 -5.41 18.33 -14.44
CA HIS A 88 -6.50 17.37 -14.28
C HIS A 88 -6.05 16.03 -13.69
N ALA A 89 -6.98 15.25 -13.16
CA ALA A 89 -6.70 13.90 -12.66
C ALA A 89 -6.38 12.91 -13.78
N LEU A 90 -5.51 11.94 -13.49
CA LEU A 90 -5.22 10.82 -14.37
C LEU A 90 -6.39 9.83 -14.36
N LYS A 91 -7.06 9.67 -15.49
CA LYS A 91 -8.17 8.73 -15.64
C LYS A 91 -7.70 7.33 -16.04
N VAL A 92 -7.71 6.40 -15.09
CA VAL A 92 -7.31 5.01 -15.27
C VAL A 92 -8.55 4.12 -15.36
N SER A 93 -8.59 3.23 -16.34
CA SER A 93 -9.72 2.32 -16.54
C SER A 93 -9.26 0.87 -16.59
N THR A 94 -10.17 -0.06 -16.34
CA THR A 94 -9.92 -1.47 -16.68
C THR A 94 -9.64 -1.61 -18.18
N PRO A 95 -8.75 -2.53 -18.61
CA PRO A 95 -8.40 -2.71 -20.02
C PRO A 95 -9.63 -2.99 -20.91
N GLY A 96 -9.58 -2.52 -22.16
CA GLY A 96 -10.58 -2.82 -23.19
C GLY A 96 -11.83 -1.95 -23.17
N ILE A 97 -11.82 -0.85 -22.41
CA ILE A 97 -12.96 0.06 -22.27
C ILE A 97 -12.58 1.43 -22.82
N SER A 98 -13.46 1.97 -23.68
CA SER A 98 -13.41 3.39 -24.08
C SER A 98 -14.17 4.20 -23.04
N VAL A 99 -13.46 5.17 -22.43
CA VAL A 99 -14.02 6.02 -21.36
C VAL A 99 -14.50 7.33 -21.95
N GLU A 100 -13.72 7.89 -22.87
CA GLU A 100 -14.07 9.13 -23.54
C GLU A 100 -15.01 8.86 -24.73
N ALA A 101 -15.92 9.79 -24.97
CA ALA A 101 -16.87 9.70 -26.09
C ALA A 101 -16.22 10.02 -27.45
N ASP A 102 -15.13 10.79 -27.43
CA ASP A 102 -14.36 11.17 -28.61
C ASP A 102 -13.08 10.31 -28.71
N ASP A 103 -12.79 9.81 -29.91
CA ASP A 103 -11.66 8.92 -30.16
C ASP A 103 -10.31 9.63 -29.95
N ALA A 104 -10.21 10.93 -30.25
CA ALA A 104 -8.98 11.68 -30.03
C ALA A 104 -8.69 11.85 -28.53
N ASN A 105 -9.72 12.18 -27.75
CA ASN A 105 -9.63 12.25 -26.29
C ASN A 105 -9.31 10.87 -25.65
N GLU A 106 -9.90 9.78 -26.15
CA GLU A 106 -9.60 8.43 -25.65
C GLU A 106 -8.14 8.04 -25.95
N GLN A 107 -7.63 8.38 -27.14
CA GLN A 107 -6.22 8.17 -27.48
C GLN A 107 -5.29 9.01 -26.60
N LEU A 108 -5.63 10.27 -26.33
CA LEU A 108 -4.87 11.14 -25.43
C LEU A 108 -4.79 10.54 -24.03
N ARG A 109 -5.94 10.17 -23.43
CA ARG A 109 -6.01 9.51 -22.12
C ARG A 109 -5.12 8.28 -22.02
N ARG A 110 -5.16 7.39 -23.03
CA ARG A 110 -4.31 6.19 -23.06
C ARG A 110 -2.82 6.53 -23.10
N ARG A 111 -2.44 7.56 -23.86
CA ARG A 111 -1.05 8.05 -23.89
C ARG A 111 -0.63 8.63 -22.55
N GLU A 112 -1.49 9.38 -21.88
CA GLU A 112 -1.24 9.91 -20.54
C GLU A 112 -1.01 8.79 -19.52
N THR A 113 -1.85 7.76 -19.52
CA THR A 113 -1.68 6.59 -18.63
C THR A 113 -0.36 5.88 -18.89
N VAL A 114 -0.02 5.61 -20.16
CA VAL A 114 1.25 4.95 -20.51
C VAL A 114 2.46 5.82 -20.14
N HIS A 115 2.37 7.13 -20.37
CA HIS A 115 3.42 8.07 -19.99
C HIS A 115 3.62 8.09 -18.48
N PHE A 116 2.54 8.14 -17.71
CA PHE A 116 2.62 8.15 -16.26
C PHE A 116 3.12 6.82 -15.69
N ASP A 117 2.68 5.68 -16.23
CA ASP A 117 3.19 4.36 -15.83
C ASP A 117 4.70 4.25 -16.08
N ARG A 118 5.21 4.88 -17.15
CA ARG A 118 6.64 4.97 -17.40
C ARG A 118 7.35 5.86 -16.38
N LEU A 119 6.82 7.05 -16.11
CA LEU A 119 7.38 7.96 -15.10
C LEU A 119 7.42 7.30 -13.71
N LEU A 120 6.36 6.57 -13.35
CA LEU A 120 6.28 5.85 -12.09
C LEU A 120 7.36 4.77 -11.97
N ASN A 121 7.63 4.04 -13.06
CA ASN A 121 8.69 3.04 -13.07
C ASN A 121 10.11 3.65 -13.01
N GLU A 122 10.28 4.86 -13.55
CA GLU A 122 11.58 5.56 -13.61
C GLU A 122 11.89 6.33 -12.32
N ARG A 123 10.87 6.97 -11.72
CA ARG A 123 11.02 7.87 -10.56
C ARG A 123 10.48 7.32 -9.26
N GLY A 124 9.58 6.34 -9.32
CA GLY A 124 8.82 5.90 -8.15
C GLY A 124 7.76 6.91 -7.74
N GLY A 125 7.34 6.87 -6.47
CA GLY A 125 6.46 7.87 -5.85
C GLY A 125 5.12 7.34 -5.36
N PHE A 126 4.52 6.39 -6.08
CA PHE A 126 3.22 5.83 -5.70
C PHE A 126 3.37 4.54 -4.88
N ALA A 127 2.93 4.60 -3.63
CA ALA A 127 2.76 3.43 -2.78
C ALA A 127 1.28 3.07 -2.63
N PHE A 128 0.96 1.78 -2.69
CA PHE A 128 -0.38 1.30 -2.37
C PHE A 128 -0.28 0.10 -1.43
N VAL A 129 -1.03 0.18 -0.33
CA VAL A 129 -0.97 -0.81 0.75
C VAL A 129 -2.37 -1.39 0.97
N GLY A 130 -2.55 -2.67 0.60
CA GLY A 130 -3.77 -3.41 0.91
C GLY A 130 -3.64 -4.12 2.26
N LEU A 131 -4.41 -3.67 3.26
CA LEU A 131 -4.44 -4.28 4.60
C LEU A 131 -5.81 -4.91 4.86
N PRO A 132 -5.97 -6.23 4.65
CA PRO A 132 -7.25 -6.87 4.80
C PRO A 132 -7.67 -6.97 6.27
N GLY A 133 -8.98 -6.94 6.52
CA GLY A 133 -9.55 -7.06 7.86
C GLY A 133 -9.32 -8.43 8.51
N ASN A 134 -9.25 -9.50 7.71
CA ASN A 134 -9.03 -10.88 8.17
C ASN A 134 -7.54 -11.28 8.19
N ARG A 135 -6.62 -10.31 8.24
CA ARG A 135 -5.18 -10.55 8.39
C ARG A 135 -4.88 -11.38 9.64
N ARG A 136 -3.82 -12.17 9.58
CA ARG A 136 -3.41 -13.07 10.67
C ARG A 136 -1.93 -12.93 10.96
N TYR A 137 -1.60 -13.19 12.22
CA TYR A 137 -0.22 -13.21 12.72
C TYR A 137 0.06 -14.54 13.42
N PRO A 138 0.11 -15.68 12.71
CA PRO A 138 0.57 -16.94 13.30
C PRO A 138 2.03 -16.82 13.73
N ARG A 139 2.48 -17.71 14.62
CA ARG A 139 3.90 -17.80 14.96
C ARG A 139 4.69 -18.26 13.75
N ALA A 140 5.79 -17.58 13.45
CA ALA A 140 6.66 -17.95 12.34
C ALA A 140 8.09 -17.50 12.62
N SER A 141 9.07 -18.36 12.39
CA SER A 141 10.47 -18.00 12.52
C SER A 141 10.88 -17.01 11.44
N LEU A 142 11.74 -16.05 11.81
CA LEU A 142 12.42 -15.20 10.84
C LEU A 142 13.41 -16.02 9.99
N ILE A 143 13.31 -15.90 8.67
CA ILE A 143 14.28 -16.45 7.72
C ILE A 143 14.76 -15.29 6.85
N LEU A 144 16.05 -14.95 6.99
CA LEU A 144 16.70 -13.91 6.18
C LEU A 144 17.22 -14.56 4.90
N GLY A 145 16.45 -14.40 3.81
CA GLY A 145 16.87 -14.77 2.46
C GLY A 145 17.52 -13.61 1.72
N GLU A 146 17.51 -13.65 0.39
CA GLU A 146 18.04 -12.59 -0.47
C GLU A 146 17.09 -11.35 -0.45
N PRO A 147 17.48 -10.21 0.17
CA PRO A 147 16.58 -9.06 0.32
C PRO A 147 16.22 -8.40 -1.02
N SER A 148 17.11 -8.52 -2.02
CA SER A 148 16.91 -8.06 -3.41
C SER A 148 15.68 -8.68 -4.10
N ARG A 149 15.22 -9.84 -3.63
CA ARG A 149 14.05 -10.57 -4.15
C ARG A 149 12.80 -10.38 -3.31
N THR A 150 12.93 -9.81 -2.12
CA THR A 150 11.85 -9.75 -1.12
C THR A 150 11.63 -8.31 -0.66
N VAL A 151 12.42 -7.82 0.31
CA VAL A 151 12.23 -6.52 0.96
C VAL A 151 12.53 -5.34 0.04
N LEU A 152 13.44 -5.49 -0.92
CA LEU A 152 13.85 -4.37 -1.78
C LEU A 152 12.99 -4.17 -3.03
N ARG A 153 11.92 -4.96 -3.21
CA ARG A 153 11.06 -4.88 -4.40
C ARG A 153 9.72 -4.25 -4.07
N PRO A 154 9.28 -3.22 -4.83
CA PRO A 154 7.96 -2.67 -4.66
C PRO A 154 6.96 -3.70 -5.17
N ASP A 155 5.96 -4.03 -4.36
CA ASP A 155 4.90 -4.92 -4.80
C ASP A 155 3.73 -4.13 -5.40
N LEU A 156 3.95 -3.62 -6.62
CA LEU A 156 2.92 -2.86 -7.35
C LEU A 156 1.73 -3.75 -7.77
N ARG A 157 1.97 -5.06 -7.91
CA ARG A 157 0.98 -6.03 -8.43
C ARG A 157 0.22 -6.78 -7.34
N GLY A 158 0.82 -6.93 -6.17
CA GLY A 158 0.43 -7.89 -5.13
C GLY A 158 0.00 -7.25 -3.82
N ALA A 159 -0.69 -6.10 -3.86
CA ALA A 159 -1.55 -5.77 -2.74
C ALA A 159 -2.49 -6.98 -2.54
N PRO A 160 -2.42 -7.67 -1.39
CA PRO A 160 -3.22 -8.84 -1.15
C PRO A 160 -4.66 -8.47 -1.45
N GLY A 161 -5.28 -9.16 -2.40
CA GLY A 161 -6.60 -8.76 -2.87
C GLY A 161 -7.52 -8.62 -1.66
N PHE A 162 -8.31 -7.53 -1.61
CA PHE A 162 -9.33 -7.28 -0.57
C PHE A 162 -10.40 -8.39 -0.46
N GLN A 163 -10.22 -9.51 -1.17
CA GLN A 163 -11.10 -10.65 -1.34
C GLN A 163 -10.49 -11.96 -0.83
N ASP A 164 -9.24 -11.98 -0.36
CA ASP A 164 -8.65 -13.22 0.14
C ASP A 164 -9.35 -13.65 1.44
N GLN A 165 -10.34 -14.52 1.33
CA GLN A 165 -11.10 -15.06 2.44
C GLN A 165 -10.24 -15.94 3.37
N SER A 166 -9.11 -16.45 2.88
CA SER A 166 -8.22 -17.33 3.65
C SER A 166 -7.43 -16.58 4.73
N GLY A 167 -7.42 -15.24 4.66
CA GLY A 167 -6.74 -14.37 5.61
C GLY A 167 -5.27 -14.24 5.27
N VAL A 168 -4.81 -13.00 5.15
CA VAL A 168 -3.43 -12.73 4.73
C VAL A 168 -2.50 -12.86 5.93
N GLU A 169 -1.53 -13.75 5.83
CA GLU A 169 -0.47 -13.91 6.83
C GLU A 169 0.57 -12.81 6.68
N LEU A 170 0.70 -11.96 7.70
CA LEU A 170 1.65 -10.83 7.66
C LEU A 170 2.87 -11.01 8.57
N THR A 171 2.93 -12.06 9.42
CA THR A 171 4.03 -12.26 10.38
C THR A 171 5.39 -12.23 9.70
N ARG A 172 5.59 -13.03 8.65
CA ARG A 172 6.89 -13.13 7.97
C ARG A 172 7.30 -11.81 7.33
N ALA A 173 6.38 -11.14 6.65
CA ALA A 173 6.65 -9.86 6.00
C ALA A 173 7.08 -8.80 7.03
N VAL A 174 6.31 -8.65 8.11
CA VAL A 174 6.60 -7.70 9.19
C VAL A 174 7.95 -7.97 9.83
N LYS A 175 8.21 -9.21 10.25
CA LYS A 175 9.49 -9.59 10.87
C LYS A 175 10.66 -9.36 9.92
N LEU A 176 10.51 -9.72 8.66
CA LEU A 176 11.57 -9.58 7.65
C LEU A 176 11.92 -8.12 7.39
N ILE A 177 10.92 -7.22 7.31
CA ILE A 177 11.13 -5.78 7.15
C ILE A 177 11.86 -5.19 8.35
N LEU A 178 11.38 -5.47 9.57
CA LEU A 178 12.00 -4.98 10.81
C LEU A 178 13.44 -5.49 10.95
N ALA A 179 13.66 -6.77 10.64
CA ALA A 179 14.98 -7.37 10.67
C ALA A 179 15.91 -6.76 9.61
N TYR A 180 15.43 -6.60 8.37
CA TYR A 180 16.19 -5.97 7.31
C TYR A 180 16.59 -4.54 7.70
N ALA A 181 15.65 -3.72 8.16
CA ALA A 181 15.91 -2.34 8.55
C ALA A 181 16.95 -2.26 9.68
N GLY A 182 16.81 -3.05 10.74
CA GLY A 182 17.75 -3.06 11.85
C GLY A 182 19.15 -3.54 11.46
N LEU A 183 19.26 -4.63 10.71
CA LEU A 183 20.55 -5.20 10.28
C LEU A 183 21.24 -4.32 9.24
N SER A 184 20.53 -3.88 8.21
CA SER A 184 21.10 -3.03 7.16
C SER A 184 21.53 -1.67 7.70
N SER A 185 20.79 -1.08 8.65
CA SER A 185 21.21 0.14 9.35
C SER A 185 22.51 -0.06 10.14
N ALA A 186 22.62 -1.18 10.87
CA ALA A 186 23.81 -1.51 11.63
C ALA A 186 25.03 -1.79 10.73
N MET A 187 24.81 -2.44 9.58
CA MET A 187 25.86 -2.79 8.62
C MET A 187 26.32 -1.61 7.75
N ALA A 188 25.44 -0.67 7.43
CA ALA A 188 25.78 0.49 6.60
C ALA A 188 26.84 1.40 7.24
N GLY A 189 26.96 1.38 8.58
CA GLY A 189 27.90 2.21 9.30
C GLY A 189 27.74 3.69 8.96
N HIS A 190 28.85 4.35 8.61
CA HIS A 190 28.85 5.76 8.20
C HIS A 190 28.64 5.98 6.69
N SER A 191 28.66 4.91 5.89
CA SER A 191 28.63 4.98 4.42
C SER A 191 27.19 4.98 3.89
N ARG A 192 26.90 5.76 2.84
CA ARG A 192 25.67 5.58 2.06
C ARG A 192 25.82 4.29 1.24
N GLY A 193 24.78 3.45 1.22
CA GLY A 193 24.80 2.16 0.49
C GLY A 193 25.07 2.31 -1.01
N GLU A 194 25.52 1.24 -1.65
CA GLU A 194 25.94 1.20 -3.06
C GLU A 194 24.84 1.61 -4.07
N SER A 195 23.57 1.53 -3.66
CA SER A 195 22.40 1.76 -4.50
C SER A 195 21.74 3.14 -4.35
N GLY A 196 22.34 4.05 -3.58
CA GLY A 196 21.75 5.38 -3.29
C GLY A 196 20.60 5.35 -2.26
N ALA A 197 20.01 4.17 -2.03
CA ALA A 197 19.09 3.91 -0.92
C ALA A 197 19.86 3.90 0.41
N ASP A 198 19.43 4.71 1.38
CA ASP A 198 19.99 4.69 2.72
C ASP A 198 19.11 3.79 3.62
N PRO A 199 19.53 2.55 3.94
CA PRO A 199 18.74 1.67 4.79
C PRO A 199 18.47 2.25 6.19
N ARG A 200 19.29 3.22 6.63
CA ARG A 200 19.10 3.90 7.92
C ARG A 200 17.83 4.74 7.92
N SER A 201 17.42 5.29 6.79
CA SER A 201 16.18 6.08 6.70
C SER A 201 14.95 5.23 6.98
N LEU A 202 14.93 3.99 6.47
CA LEU A 202 13.89 3.01 6.79
C LEU A 202 13.89 2.67 8.29
N GLY A 203 15.06 2.42 8.88
CA GLY A 203 15.18 2.12 10.31
C GLY A 203 14.64 3.24 11.19
N VAL A 204 15.00 4.49 10.90
CA VAL A 204 14.52 5.67 11.64
C VAL A 204 13.02 5.87 11.45
N ALA A 205 12.52 5.80 10.21
CA ALA A 205 11.09 5.95 9.93
C ALA A 205 10.25 4.87 10.65
N LEU A 206 10.71 3.61 10.65
CA LEU A 206 10.05 2.53 11.38
C LEU A 206 10.08 2.76 12.90
N GLN A 207 11.21 3.23 13.45
CA GLN A 207 11.31 3.53 14.87
C GLN A 207 10.32 4.63 15.28
N GLU A 208 10.25 5.73 14.54
CA GLU A 208 9.35 6.86 14.80
C GLU A 208 7.88 6.43 14.65
N GLY A 209 7.52 5.80 13.52
CA GLY A 209 6.15 5.37 13.28
C GLY A 209 5.65 4.30 14.25
N LEU A 210 6.52 3.36 14.66
CA LEU A 210 6.18 2.40 15.72
C LEU A 210 6.08 3.05 17.08
N SER A 211 6.95 4.02 17.40
CA SER A 211 6.91 4.74 18.67
C SER A 211 5.57 5.47 18.84
N GLU A 212 5.10 6.17 17.80
CA GLU A 212 3.81 6.86 17.81
C GLU A 212 2.65 5.89 18.03
N LEU A 213 2.57 4.82 17.22
CA LEU A 213 1.43 3.90 17.28
C LEU A 213 1.44 2.98 18.50
N LEU A 214 2.61 2.48 18.91
CA LEU A 214 2.73 1.62 20.09
C LEU A 214 2.63 2.42 21.40
N GLY A 215 3.02 3.70 21.39
CA GLY A 215 2.85 4.61 22.51
C GLY A 215 1.38 4.71 22.96
N LEU A 216 0.42 4.60 22.03
CA LEU A 216 -1.02 4.58 22.32
C LEU A 216 -1.45 3.42 23.23
N ILE A 217 -0.69 2.33 23.23
CA ILE A 217 -0.95 1.14 24.07
C ILE A 217 0.19 0.88 25.07
N GLY A 218 1.05 1.87 25.31
CA GLY A 218 2.17 1.81 26.24
C GLY A 218 3.24 0.77 25.90
N HIS A 219 3.34 0.36 24.63
CA HIS A 219 4.40 -0.54 24.17
C HIS A 219 5.54 0.26 23.51
N GLU A 220 6.73 -0.31 23.48
CA GLU A 220 7.88 0.30 22.81
C GLU A 220 8.61 -0.70 21.92
N TYR A 221 9.05 -0.27 20.73
CA TYR A 221 9.92 -1.08 19.89
C TYR A 221 11.39 -0.98 20.34
N ARG A 222 12.00 -2.12 20.67
CA ARG A 222 13.37 -2.23 21.22
C ARG A 222 14.40 -2.73 20.20
N GLY A 223 14.06 -2.66 18.91
CA GLY A 223 14.93 -3.17 17.85
C GLY A 223 14.99 -4.70 17.80
N LEU A 224 16.12 -5.23 17.33
CA LEU A 224 16.31 -6.66 17.15
C LEU A 224 17.02 -7.30 18.35
N SER A 225 16.71 -8.56 18.61
CA SER A 225 17.50 -9.40 19.50
C SER A 225 18.87 -9.68 18.88
N PRO A 226 20.00 -9.42 19.56
CA PRO A 226 21.33 -9.74 19.02
C PRO A 226 21.59 -11.26 18.93
N ARG A 227 20.78 -12.08 19.61
CA ARG A 227 20.94 -13.55 19.62
C ARG A 227 20.10 -14.27 18.58
N SER A 228 18.90 -13.74 18.29
CA SER A 228 17.93 -14.40 17.41
C SER A 228 17.54 -13.57 16.19
N PHE A 229 17.95 -12.30 16.14
CA PHE A 229 17.50 -11.30 15.16
C PHE A 229 15.99 -11.08 15.09
N GLU A 230 15.24 -11.64 16.06
CA GLU A 230 13.80 -11.43 16.19
C GLU A 230 13.51 -10.00 16.71
N PRO A 231 12.49 -9.32 16.17
CA PRO A 231 12.02 -8.05 16.69
C PRO A 231 11.54 -8.16 18.14
N ARG A 232 11.95 -7.20 18.98
CA ARG A 232 11.63 -7.15 20.40
C ARG A 232 10.81 -5.92 20.73
N PHE A 233 9.88 -6.08 21.65
CA PHE A 233 8.97 -5.04 22.09
C PHE A 233 8.87 -5.06 23.60
N GLU A 234 8.90 -3.90 24.22
CA GLU A 234 8.63 -3.75 25.64
C GLU A 234 7.14 -3.49 25.87
N THR A 235 6.57 -4.15 26.86
CA THR A 235 5.18 -3.97 27.28
C THR A 235 5.06 -2.86 28.34
N PRO A 236 3.85 -2.38 28.68
CA PRO A 236 3.67 -1.34 29.71
C PRO A 236 4.18 -1.73 31.10
N VAL A 237 4.38 -3.03 31.35
CA VAL A 237 4.90 -3.56 32.62
C VAL A 237 6.42 -3.80 32.58
N GLY A 238 7.10 -3.40 31.50
CA GLY A 238 8.55 -3.52 31.34
C GLY A 238 9.03 -4.89 30.84
N GLU A 239 8.13 -5.78 30.43
CA GLU A 239 8.51 -7.09 29.88
C GLU A 239 8.95 -6.96 28.42
N ILE A 240 10.07 -7.58 28.05
CA ILE A 240 10.54 -7.62 26.66
C ILE A 240 10.09 -8.91 26.00
N LEU A 241 9.19 -8.78 25.02
CA LEU A 241 8.59 -9.88 24.29
C LEU A 241 9.02 -9.90 22.81
N PRO A 242 9.16 -11.08 22.18
CA PRO A 242 9.25 -11.18 20.74
C PRO A 242 7.90 -10.86 20.09
N PHE A 243 7.90 -10.48 18.81
CA PHE A 243 6.68 -10.18 18.04
C PHE A 243 5.55 -11.21 18.21
N ASP A 244 5.89 -12.51 18.18
CA ASP A 244 4.92 -13.61 18.24
C ASP A 244 4.23 -13.79 19.60
N ALA A 245 4.79 -13.21 20.65
CA ALA A 245 4.25 -13.26 22.01
C ALA A 245 3.35 -12.07 22.35
N LEU A 246 3.27 -11.08 21.45
CA LEU A 246 2.42 -9.91 21.64
C LEU A 246 0.93 -10.22 21.47
N SER A 247 0.10 -9.36 22.05
CA SER A 247 -1.34 -9.36 21.80
C SER A 247 -1.66 -9.17 20.32
N SER A 248 -2.83 -9.61 19.87
CA SER A 248 -3.27 -9.40 18.48
C SER A 248 -3.34 -7.91 18.13
N GLN A 249 -3.83 -7.07 19.04
CA GLN A 249 -3.92 -5.63 18.83
C GLN A 249 -2.54 -4.99 18.59
N ALA A 250 -1.53 -5.35 19.40
CA ALA A 250 -0.19 -4.82 19.21
C ALA A 250 0.41 -5.27 17.86
N ARG A 251 0.24 -6.55 17.49
CA ARG A 251 0.71 -7.07 16.20
C ARG A 251 0.03 -6.39 15.01
N GLU A 252 -1.25 -6.03 15.15
CA GLU A 252 -1.96 -5.26 14.13
C GLU A 252 -1.37 -3.86 13.94
N LEU A 253 -1.16 -3.10 15.02
CA LEU A 253 -0.54 -1.77 14.94
C LEU A 253 0.86 -1.83 14.33
N ILE A 254 1.66 -2.82 14.73
CA ILE A 254 3.00 -3.04 14.17
C ILE A 254 2.90 -3.33 12.67
N GLY A 255 1.97 -4.20 12.26
CA GLY A 255 1.77 -4.52 10.85
C GLY A 255 1.32 -3.31 10.03
N LEU A 256 0.40 -2.49 10.54
CA LEU A 256 -0.05 -1.26 9.88
C LEU A 256 1.13 -0.32 9.61
N ALA A 257 1.92 -0.01 10.65
CA ALA A 257 3.08 0.87 10.54
C ALA A 257 4.14 0.30 9.59
N THR A 258 4.54 -0.96 9.85
CA THR A 258 5.69 -1.59 9.20
C THR A 258 5.46 -1.76 7.71
N ILE A 259 4.28 -2.26 7.31
CA ILE A 259 3.97 -2.47 5.89
C ILE A 259 3.82 -1.13 5.17
N ALA A 260 3.15 -0.15 5.78
CA ALA A 260 2.95 1.15 5.13
C ALA A 260 4.27 1.90 4.89
N ILE A 261 5.09 2.05 5.94
CA ILE A 261 6.38 2.74 5.86
C ILE A 261 7.32 2.04 4.87
N HIS A 262 7.35 0.71 4.89
CA HIS A 262 8.14 -0.08 3.96
C HIS A 262 7.69 0.14 2.51
N GLN A 263 6.38 0.12 2.23
CA GLN A 263 5.90 0.35 0.86
C GLN A 263 6.24 1.75 0.36
N VAL A 264 6.12 2.79 1.19
CA VAL A 264 6.55 4.15 0.83
C VAL A 264 8.05 4.19 0.53
N TRP A 265 8.87 3.56 1.38
CA TRP A 265 10.32 3.49 1.19
C TRP A 265 10.70 2.84 -0.13
N VAL A 266 10.12 1.67 -0.44
CA VAL A 266 10.47 0.95 -1.66
C VAL A 266 9.88 1.62 -2.91
N ALA A 267 8.67 2.16 -2.82
CA ALA A 267 8.06 2.93 -3.91
C ALA A 267 8.87 4.17 -4.29
N ASN A 268 9.67 4.70 -3.37
CA ASN A 268 10.56 5.85 -3.60
C ASN A 268 12.04 5.44 -3.69
N HIS A 269 12.31 4.21 -4.13
CA HIS A 269 13.67 3.71 -4.37
C HIS A 269 14.63 3.87 -3.18
N GLY A 270 14.09 3.79 -1.95
CA GLY A 270 14.84 3.88 -0.71
C GLY A 270 15.09 5.29 -0.18
N ALA A 271 14.39 6.31 -0.73
CA ALA A 271 14.32 7.63 -0.12
C ALA A 271 13.65 7.57 1.27
N ASP A 272 13.97 8.56 2.12
CA ASP A 272 13.41 8.63 3.48
C ASP A 272 11.89 8.79 3.45
N PRO A 273 11.10 7.81 3.97
CA PRO A 273 9.64 7.85 3.88
C PRO A 273 9.02 9.10 4.49
N ARG A 274 9.70 9.70 5.47
CA ARG A 274 9.23 10.89 6.19
C ARG A 274 9.24 12.15 5.33
N GLY A 275 10.00 12.14 4.24
CA GLY A 275 10.04 13.23 3.26
C GLY A 275 9.32 12.92 1.95
N CYS A 276 8.70 11.74 1.83
CA CYS A 276 8.03 11.30 0.60
C CYS A 276 6.54 11.66 0.56
N GLU A 277 5.94 12.05 1.70
CA GLU A 277 4.58 12.57 1.76
C GLU A 277 4.61 14.10 1.85
N GLY A 278 4.03 14.76 0.85
CA GLY A 278 3.88 16.21 0.68
C GLY A 278 2.84 16.50 -0.40
#